data_AF-A0A2V6MR86-F1
#
_entry.id   AF-A0A2V6MR86-F1
#
_cell.length_a   1.000
_cell.length_b   1.000
_cell.length_c   1.000
_cell.angle_alpha   90.00
_cell.angle_beta   90.00
_cell.angle_gamma   90.00
#
_symmetry.space_group_name_H-M   'P 1'
#
loop_
_entity.id
_entity.type
_entity.pdbx_description
1 polymer ?
#
loop_
_entity_poly.entity_id
_entity_poly.type
_entity_poly.pdbx_seq_one_letter_code
_entity_poly.pdbx_strand_id
1 'polypeptide(L)'
;MEAPPVMQTPSPAPRGMGCFAKGCLTLIIVGLVLVVVFVGGSVFVLNRAIHVFTSTEPVQIQVRQSTPAELQVAKAKLDTLRSAARNHQETTIEFNANEINALIANEPEFRGAAGHARVAVANSIASLDVSAPLDSMHWKRLNGRWFNGNIQFGFSYVDENFNFDIRSAEASGHHFPRAILTSDFMQSFNRSFNDSFHKESAKRPDANNLWRHIKMASLQNDKLVVTTRAM
;
A
#
# COMPACT_ATOMS: atom_id res chain seq x y z
N MET A 1 -55.27 35.75 -78.20
CA MET A 1 -54.59 36.84 -77.50
C MET A 1 -55.11 36.79 -76.08
N GLU A 2 -54.39 36.08 -75.21
CA GLU A 2 -53.50 36.64 -74.17
C GLU A 2 -54.25 36.61 -72.83
N ALA A 3 -53.69 36.21 -71.70
CA ALA A 3 -52.32 35.83 -71.33
C ALA A 3 -52.41 34.82 -70.15
N PRO A 4 -51.37 34.02 -69.88
CA PRO A 4 -51.40 33.06 -68.76
C PRO A 4 -51.08 33.77 -67.44
N PRO A 5 -51.80 33.52 -66.32
CA PRO A 5 -51.39 34.10 -65.04
C PRO A 5 -50.77 33.08 -64.08
N VAL A 6 -49.49 33.35 -63.84
CA VAL A 6 -48.74 33.38 -62.58
C VAL A 6 -48.57 32.09 -61.78
N MET A 7 -47.35 31.54 -61.87
CA MET A 7 -46.79 30.60 -60.91
C MET A 7 -46.76 31.22 -59.50
N GLN A 8 -47.37 30.54 -58.54
CA GLN A 8 -47.20 30.84 -57.12
C GLN A 8 -45.84 30.29 -56.68
N THR A 9 -44.95 31.15 -56.18
CA THR A 9 -43.76 30.71 -55.45
C THR A 9 -44.17 30.18 -54.07
N PRO A 10 -43.59 29.07 -53.60
CA PRO A 10 -43.96 28.51 -52.31
C PRO A 10 -43.48 29.43 -51.17
N SER A 11 -44.32 29.57 -50.15
CA SER A 11 -44.02 30.27 -48.91
C SER A 11 -42.80 29.64 -48.22
N PRO A 12 -41.84 30.40 -47.68
CA PRO A 12 -40.67 29.81 -47.02
C PRO A 12 -41.12 29.08 -45.76
N ALA A 13 -40.87 27.77 -45.72
CA ALA A 13 -41.17 26.93 -44.56
C ALA A 13 -40.46 27.50 -43.31
N PRO A 14 -41.13 27.54 -42.15
CA PRO A 14 -40.49 27.99 -40.92
C PRO A 14 -39.30 27.08 -40.63
N ARG A 15 -38.11 27.68 -40.53
CA ARG A 15 -36.87 26.99 -40.12
C ARG A 15 -37.05 26.54 -38.68
N GLY A 16 -37.62 25.35 -38.49
CA GLY A 16 -37.63 24.66 -37.22
C GLY A 16 -36.18 24.52 -36.76
N MET A 17 -35.84 25.18 -35.65
CA MET A 17 -34.55 25.03 -34.99
C MET A 17 -34.32 23.55 -34.75
N GLY A 18 -33.39 22.98 -35.52
CA GLY A 18 -33.20 21.56 -35.67
C GLY A 18 -32.90 20.86 -34.35
N CYS A 19 -33.38 19.63 -34.28
CA CYS A 19 -33.15 18.62 -33.24
C CYS A 19 -31.67 18.50 -32.77
N PHE A 20 -30.72 19.01 -33.54
CA PHE A 20 -29.29 19.06 -33.22
C PHE A 20 -28.90 20.11 -32.17
N ALA A 21 -29.58 21.26 -32.07
CA ALA A 21 -29.17 22.31 -31.13
C ALA A 21 -29.64 22.04 -29.69
N LYS A 22 -30.91 21.62 -29.52
CA LYS A 22 -31.45 21.25 -28.20
C LYS A 22 -30.93 19.89 -27.73
N GLY A 23 -30.83 18.90 -28.61
CA GLY A 23 -30.33 17.56 -28.26
C GLY A 23 -28.85 17.55 -27.89
N CYS A 24 -28.00 18.24 -28.67
CA CYS A 24 -26.56 18.36 -28.36
C CYS A 24 -26.33 19.15 -27.07
N LEU A 25 -27.06 20.25 -26.85
CA LEU A 25 -26.96 21.03 -25.63
C LEU A 25 -27.40 20.23 -24.40
N THR A 26 -28.50 19.47 -24.48
CA THR A 26 -28.93 18.58 -23.38
C THR A 26 -27.89 17.50 -23.09
N LEU A 27 -27.29 16.87 -24.10
CA LEU A 27 -26.23 15.88 -23.90
C LEU A 27 -24.97 16.47 -23.26
N ILE A 28 -24.56 17.69 -23.65
CA ILE A 28 -23.44 18.39 -23.03
C ILE A 28 -23.72 18.69 -21.56
N ILE A 29 -24.93 19.20 -21.25
CA ILE A 29 -25.31 19.49 -19.86
C ILE A 29 -25.34 18.21 -19.02
N VAL A 30 -25.96 17.14 -19.52
CA VAL A 30 -25.98 15.84 -18.84
C VAL A 30 -24.56 15.29 -18.66
N GLY A 31 -23.71 15.38 -19.68
CA GLY A 31 -22.31 14.97 -19.60
C GLY A 31 -21.54 15.75 -18.54
N LEU A 32 -21.71 17.07 -18.47
CA LEU A 32 -21.09 17.91 -17.43
C LEU A 32 -21.61 17.57 -16.04
N VAL A 33 -22.92 17.36 -15.88
CA VAL A 33 -23.50 16.92 -14.61
C VAL A 33 -22.93 15.57 -14.19
N LEU A 34 -22.81 14.61 -15.11
CA LEU A 34 -22.18 13.32 -14.83
C LEU A 34 -20.73 13.49 -14.41
N VAL A 35 -19.93 14.30 -15.11
CA VAL A 35 -18.55 14.59 -14.71
C VAL A 35 -18.49 15.21 -13.32
N VAL A 36 -19.35 16.18 -13.00
CA VAL A 36 -19.41 16.80 -11.68
C VAL A 36 -19.80 15.79 -10.61
N VAL A 37 -20.77 14.92 -10.88
CA VAL A 37 -21.20 13.87 -9.94
C VAL A 37 -20.10 12.82 -9.73
N PHE A 38 -19.45 12.36 -10.79
CA PHE A 38 -18.38 11.36 -10.70
C PHE A 38 -17.13 11.93 -10.05
N VAL A 39 -16.66 13.10 -10.48
CA VAL A 39 -15.47 13.74 -9.92
C VAL A 39 -15.74 14.22 -8.50
N GLY A 40 -16.84 14.95 -8.29
CA GLY A 40 -17.24 15.45 -6.98
C GLY A 40 -17.52 14.33 -5.99
N GLY A 41 -18.24 13.29 -6.42
CA GLY A 41 -18.49 12.09 -5.65
C GLY A 41 -17.21 11.34 -5.30
N SER A 42 -16.31 11.13 -6.25
CA SER A 42 -15.01 10.48 -5.99
C SER A 42 -14.17 11.28 -5.00
N VAL A 43 -14.10 12.60 -5.16
CA VAL A 43 -13.38 13.50 -4.25
C VAL A 43 -13.99 13.46 -2.85
N PHE A 44 -15.32 13.45 -2.74
CA PHE A 44 -16.03 13.37 -1.46
C PHE A 44 -15.76 12.04 -0.75
N VAL A 45 -15.87 10.92 -1.48
CA VAL A 45 -15.61 9.57 -0.95
C VAL A 45 -14.14 9.44 -0.51
N LEU A 46 -13.18 9.91 -1.32
CA LEU A 46 -11.77 9.90 -0.95
C LEU A 46 -11.48 10.74 0.30
N ASN A 47 -12.07 11.92 0.40
CA ASN A 47 -11.94 12.75 1.61
C ASN A 47 -12.53 12.04 2.83
N ARG A 48 -13.72 11.46 2.70
CA ARG A 48 -14.35 10.73 3.78
C ARG A 48 -13.49 9.53 4.20
N ALA A 49 -12.95 8.78 3.25
CA ALA A 49 -12.05 7.66 3.50
C ALA A 49 -10.79 8.11 4.25
N ILE A 50 -10.14 9.20 3.81
CA ILE A 50 -8.99 9.77 4.52
C ILE A 50 -9.39 10.09 5.96
N HIS A 51 -10.49 10.80 6.18
CA HIS A 51 -10.94 11.14 7.53
C HIS A 51 -11.27 9.93 8.42
N VAL A 52 -11.76 8.84 7.83
CA VAL A 52 -12.14 7.61 8.56
C VAL A 52 -10.92 6.74 8.87
N PHE A 53 -10.01 6.56 7.91
CA PHE A 53 -8.87 5.65 8.01
C PHE A 53 -7.57 6.33 8.49
N THR A 54 -7.60 7.62 8.82
CA THR A 54 -6.43 8.34 9.35
C THR A 54 -6.84 9.22 10.53
N SER A 55 -5.92 9.41 11.46
CA SER A 55 -6.11 10.21 12.68
C SER A 55 -5.35 11.53 12.57
N THR A 56 -5.72 12.53 13.37
CA THR A 56 -4.90 13.73 13.59
C THR A 56 -3.86 13.53 14.69
N GLU A 57 -3.95 12.42 15.43
CA GLU A 57 -3.07 12.10 16.55
C GLU A 57 -2.43 10.72 16.39
N PRO A 58 -1.15 10.55 16.80
CA PRO A 58 -0.50 9.25 16.84
C PRO A 58 -1.11 8.35 17.90
N VAL A 59 -1.12 7.04 17.66
CA VAL A 59 -1.40 6.05 18.70
C VAL A 59 -0.09 5.60 19.32
N GLN A 60 -0.03 5.57 20.66
CA GLN A 60 1.12 4.99 21.35
C GLN A 60 1.14 3.48 21.16
N ILE A 61 2.12 3.01 20.38
CA ILE A 61 2.35 1.58 20.19
C ILE A 61 3.06 1.05 21.44
N GLN A 62 2.34 0.27 22.24
CA GLN A 62 2.92 -0.38 23.42
C GLN A 62 3.82 -1.53 22.99
N VAL A 63 5.12 -1.25 22.91
CA VAL A 63 6.17 -2.26 22.71
C VAL A 63 6.68 -2.72 24.07
N ARG A 64 6.71 -4.03 24.32
CA ARG A 64 7.36 -4.57 25.50
C ARG A 64 8.85 -4.21 25.44
N GLN A 65 9.35 -3.53 26.46
CA GLN A 65 10.76 -3.24 26.55
C GLN A 65 11.54 -4.56 26.65
N SER A 66 12.44 -4.79 25.70
CA SER A 66 13.24 -6.00 25.67
C SER A 66 14.28 -5.99 26.78
N THR A 67 14.50 -7.13 27.41
CA THR A 67 15.59 -7.26 28.38
C THR A 67 16.95 -7.18 27.68
N PRO A 68 18.03 -6.77 28.38
CA PRO A 68 19.37 -6.74 27.79
C PRO A 68 19.81 -8.10 27.21
N ALA A 69 19.41 -9.19 27.86
CA ALA A 69 19.69 -10.56 27.39
C ALA A 69 18.98 -10.88 26.07
N GLU A 70 17.69 -10.55 25.96
CA GLU A 70 16.92 -10.76 24.71
C GLU A 70 17.47 -9.93 23.56
N LEU A 71 17.86 -8.68 23.83
CA LEU A 71 18.50 -7.83 22.83
C LEU A 71 19.83 -8.42 22.37
N GLN A 72 20.66 -8.93 23.29
CA GLN A 72 21.93 -9.55 22.95
C GLN A 72 21.75 -10.79 22.07
N VAL A 73 20.76 -11.64 22.38
CA VAL A 73 20.42 -12.80 21.55
C VAL A 73 19.95 -12.38 20.16
N ALA A 74 19.05 -11.41 20.08
CA ALA A 74 18.53 -10.91 18.81
C ALA A 74 19.65 -10.32 17.93
N LYS A 75 20.55 -9.52 18.53
CA LYS A 75 21.73 -8.97 17.84
C LYS A 75 22.69 -10.06 17.37
N ALA A 76 23.01 -11.04 18.22
CA ALA A 76 23.89 -12.14 17.86
C ALA A 76 23.35 -12.95 16.65
N LYS A 77 22.03 -13.20 16.63
CA LYS A 77 21.34 -13.82 15.49
C LYS A 77 21.43 -12.96 14.23
N LEU A 78 21.18 -11.65 14.35
CA LEU A 78 21.28 -10.73 13.22
C LEU A 78 22.71 -10.63 12.69
N ASP A 79 23.72 -10.60 13.56
CA ASP A 79 25.13 -10.55 13.16
C ASP A 79 25.59 -11.86 12.52
N THR A 80 25.08 -12.99 13.00
CA THR A 80 25.30 -14.29 12.35
C THR A 80 24.67 -14.31 10.96
N LEU A 81 23.45 -13.77 10.81
CA LEU A 81 22.79 -13.64 9.51
C LEU A 81 23.62 -12.78 8.55
N ARG A 82 24.07 -11.60 9.01
CA ARG A 82 24.90 -10.68 8.24
C ARG A 82 26.26 -11.29 7.88
N SER A 83 26.85 -12.07 8.79
CA SER A 83 28.11 -12.78 8.54
C SER A 83 27.93 -13.87 7.49
N ALA A 84 26.91 -14.72 7.64
CA ALA A 84 26.60 -15.77 6.68
C ALA A 84 26.29 -15.21 5.29
N ALA A 85 25.51 -14.12 5.23
CA ALA A 85 25.23 -13.40 3.99
C ALA A 85 26.51 -12.87 3.31
N ARG A 86 27.43 -12.27 4.07
CA ARG A 86 28.70 -11.73 3.53
C ARG A 86 29.69 -12.82 3.12
N ASN A 87 29.69 -13.95 3.82
CA ASN A 87 30.61 -15.06 3.56
C ASN A 87 30.03 -16.09 2.59
N HIS A 88 28.85 -15.83 2.00
CA HIS A 88 28.14 -16.75 1.10
C HIS A 88 27.93 -18.14 1.72
N GLN A 89 27.58 -18.18 3.00
CA GLN A 89 27.29 -19.41 3.72
C GLN A 89 25.79 -19.61 3.81
N GLU A 90 25.31 -20.81 3.51
CA GLU A 90 23.92 -21.18 3.79
C GLU A 90 23.76 -21.36 5.30
N THR A 91 22.91 -20.55 5.91
CA THR A 91 22.60 -20.58 7.33
C THR A 91 21.14 -20.22 7.52
N THR A 92 20.44 -21.01 8.34
CA THR A 92 19.05 -20.76 8.69
C THR A 92 18.98 -20.22 10.10
N ILE A 93 18.30 -19.08 10.26
CA ILE A 93 18.15 -18.37 11.53
C ILE A 93 16.68 -18.08 11.75
N GLU A 94 16.22 -18.38 12.96
CA GLU A 94 14.84 -18.16 13.37
C GLU A 94 14.76 -16.97 14.31
N PHE A 95 13.87 -16.03 14.00
CA PHE A 95 13.56 -14.87 14.83
C PHE A 95 12.13 -14.99 15.35
N ASN A 96 11.97 -14.94 16.67
CA ASN A 96 10.63 -14.83 17.27
C ASN A 96 10.18 -13.36 17.32
N ALA A 97 8.90 -13.12 17.66
CA ALA A 97 8.35 -11.77 17.74
C ALA A 97 9.08 -10.86 18.74
N ASN A 98 9.55 -11.39 19.88
CA ASN A 98 10.28 -10.60 20.87
C ASN A 98 11.63 -10.12 20.33
N GLU A 99 12.35 -11.00 19.62
CA GLU A 99 13.62 -10.69 18.98
C GLU A 99 13.42 -9.66 17.85
N ILE A 100 12.39 -9.82 17.02
CA ILE A 100 12.06 -8.84 15.97
C ILE A 100 11.77 -7.46 16.58
N ASN A 101 10.95 -7.39 17.62
CA ASN A 101 10.64 -6.12 18.29
C ASN A 101 11.88 -5.52 18.97
N ALA A 102 12.76 -6.35 19.55
CA ALA A 102 14.02 -5.88 20.13
C ALA A 102 14.90 -5.23 19.06
N LEU A 103 15.00 -5.84 17.87
CA LEU A 103 15.74 -5.28 16.75
C LEU A 103 15.09 -3.99 16.24
N ILE A 104 13.77 -3.95 16.04
CA ILE A 104 13.05 -2.74 15.59
C ILE A 104 13.32 -1.56 16.53
N ALA A 105 13.35 -1.79 17.84
CA ALA A 105 13.56 -0.74 18.83
C ALA A 105 15.01 -0.25 18.94
N ASN A 106 16.01 -1.05 18.53
CA ASN A 106 17.42 -0.79 18.88
C ASN A 106 18.39 -0.74 17.70
N GLU A 107 18.05 -1.30 16.53
CA GLU A 107 18.95 -1.30 15.38
C GLU A 107 18.84 0.01 14.58
N PRO A 108 19.98 0.57 14.13
CA PRO A 108 20.00 1.80 13.33
C PRO A 108 19.14 1.74 12.06
N GLU A 109 19.03 0.56 11.45
CA GLU A 109 18.26 0.31 10.23
C GLU A 109 16.74 0.50 10.45
N PHE A 110 16.26 0.34 11.69
CA PHE A 110 14.84 0.40 12.03
C PHE A 110 14.45 1.67 12.81
N ARG A 111 15.31 2.70 12.85
CA ARG A 111 15.04 3.95 13.59
C ARG A 111 13.71 4.61 13.23
N GLY A 112 13.27 4.51 11.97
CA GLY A 112 11.97 5.04 11.53
C GLY A 112 10.76 4.25 12.06
N ALA A 113 10.96 2.98 12.44
CA ALA A 113 9.93 2.10 12.99
C ALA A 113 10.01 2.01 14.53
N ALA A 114 11.13 2.39 15.13
CA ALA A 114 11.32 2.41 16.58
C ALA A 114 10.26 3.30 17.27
N GLY A 115 9.50 2.73 18.20
CA GLY A 115 8.40 3.42 18.89
C GLY A 115 7.13 3.63 18.05
N HIS A 116 7.17 3.30 16.76
CA HIS A 116 6.07 3.47 15.81
C HIS A 116 5.54 2.16 15.25
N ALA A 117 6.20 1.04 15.50
CA ALA A 117 5.80 -0.27 15.00
C ALA A 117 6.01 -1.37 16.05
N ARG A 118 5.11 -2.36 16.03
CA ARG A 118 5.22 -3.60 16.79
C ARG A 118 4.79 -4.78 15.94
N VAL A 119 5.54 -5.87 16.04
CA VAL A 119 5.25 -7.13 15.36
C VAL A 119 4.85 -8.20 16.37
N ALA A 120 3.78 -8.92 16.08
CA ALA A 120 3.48 -10.21 16.68
C ALA A 120 3.42 -11.27 15.58
N VAL A 121 3.77 -12.51 15.90
CA VAL A 121 3.72 -13.63 14.95
C VAL A 121 3.00 -14.79 15.62
N ALA A 122 1.98 -15.33 14.96
CA ALA A 122 1.25 -16.50 15.42
C ALA A 122 0.67 -17.26 14.22
N ASN A 123 0.77 -18.59 14.23
CA ASN A 123 0.19 -19.45 13.19
C ASN A 123 0.59 -19.05 11.75
N SER A 124 1.86 -18.70 11.55
CA SER A 124 2.44 -18.21 10.29
C SER A 124 1.83 -16.89 9.77
N ILE A 125 1.12 -16.15 10.62
CA ILE A 125 0.58 -14.82 10.34
C ILE A 125 1.30 -13.80 11.22
N ALA A 126 1.81 -12.74 10.60
CA ALA A 126 2.33 -11.58 11.31
C ALA A 126 1.20 -10.57 11.51
N SER A 127 1.14 -10.00 12.71
CA SER A 127 0.33 -8.84 13.06
C SER A 127 1.27 -7.66 13.26
N LEU A 128 1.12 -6.62 12.44
CA LEU A 128 1.89 -5.38 12.51
C LEU A 128 0.98 -4.25 13.01
N ASP A 129 1.27 -3.76 14.21
CA ASP A 129 0.72 -2.50 14.70
C ASP A 129 1.64 -1.37 14.28
N VAL A 130 1.11 -0.32 13.66
CA VAL A 130 1.88 0.81 13.17
C VAL A 130 1.18 2.13 13.47
N SER A 131 1.97 3.13 13.85
CA SER A 131 1.56 4.54 13.99
C SER A 131 2.56 5.40 13.23
N ALA A 132 2.27 5.68 11.96
CA ALA A 132 3.17 6.40 11.06
C ALA A 132 2.60 7.77 10.64
N PRO A 133 3.41 8.85 10.67
CA PRO A 133 2.98 10.14 10.14
C PRO A 133 2.87 10.06 8.61
N LEU A 134 1.84 10.70 8.06
CA LEU A 134 1.59 10.70 6.61
C LEU A 134 2.10 11.97 5.91
N ASP A 135 2.82 12.82 6.63
CA ASP A 135 3.39 14.08 6.12
C ASP A 135 4.38 13.89 4.97
N SER A 136 5.04 12.74 4.91
CA SER A 136 5.96 12.41 3.82
C SER A 136 5.25 12.02 2.52
N MET A 137 3.92 11.87 2.53
CA MET A 137 3.16 11.54 1.33
C MET A 137 2.93 12.79 0.49
N HIS A 138 3.03 12.67 -0.84
CA HIS A 138 2.84 13.79 -1.79
C HIS A 138 1.42 14.41 -1.80
N TRP A 139 0.49 13.92 -0.98
CA TRP A 139 -0.89 14.39 -0.90
C TRP A 139 -1.09 15.37 0.25
N LYS A 140 -1.28 16.65 -0.10
CA LYS A 140 -1.54 17.74 0.86
C LYS A 140 -2.67 17.47 1.87
N ARG A 141 -3.63 16.61 1.53
CA ARG A 141 -4.75 16.24 2.41
C ARG A 141 -4.36 15.28 3.55
N LEU A 142 -3.18 14.67 3.48
CA LEU A 142 -2.62 13.78 4.49
C LEU A 142 -1.64 14.49 5.44
N ASN A 143 -1.30 15.75 5.18
CA ASN A 143 -0.44 16.54 6.06
C ASN A 143 -1.10 16.71 7.43
N GLY A 144 -0.32 16.52 8.49
CA GLY A 144 -0.77 16.52 9.88
C GLY A 144 -1.63 15.31 10.26
N ARG A 145 -1.66 14.26 9.42
CA ARG A 145 -2.41 13.02 9.69
C ARG A 145 -1.49 11.85 9.94
N TRP A 146 -2.01 10.90 10.71
CA TRP A 146 -1.35 9.69 11.13
C TRP A 146 -2.11 8.48 10.60
N PHE A 147 -1.36 7.51 10.10
CA PHE A 147 -1.87 6.16 9.86
C PHE A 147 -1.62 5.33 11.11
N ASN A 148 -2.70 5.06 11.84
CA ASN A 148 -2.70 4.19 13.00
C ASN A 148 -3.44 2.93 12.60
N GLY A 149 -2.75 1.80 12.50
CA GLY A 149 -3.36 0.60 11.95
C GLY A 149 -2.77 -0.70 12.46
N ASN A 150 -3.56 -1.75 12.31
CA ASN A 150 -3.16 -3.13 12.51
C ASN A 150 -3.29 -3.87 11.18
N ILE A 151 -2.26 -4.61 10.78
CA ILE A 151 -2.26 -5.39 9.55
C ILE A 151 -1.89 -6.82 9.89
N GLN A 152 -2.74 -7.77 9.49
CA GLN A 152 -2.46 -9.20 9.60
C GLN A 152 -2.14 -9.76 8.23
N PHE A 153 -0.96 -10.35 8.09
CA PHE A 153 -0.50 -10.86 6.80
C PHE A 153 0.37 -12.12 6.92
N GLY A 154 0.25 -12.99 5.94
CA GLY A 154 1.27 -14.00 5.65
C GLY A 154 2.43 -13.36 4.87
N PHE A 155 3.64 -13.87 5.09
CA PHE A 155 4.84 -13.38 4.43
C PHE A 155 5.73 -14.54 3.99
N SER A 156 6.17 -14.47 2.74
CA SER A 156 7.26 -15.28 2.21
C SER A 156 8.08 -14.49 1.21
N TYR A 157 9.39 -14.72 1.21
CA TYR A 157 10.36 -14.25 0.24
C TYR A 157 11.07 -15.47 -0.31
N VAL A 158 10.94 -15.73 -1.61
CA VAL A 158 11.55 -16.88 -2.31
C VAL A 158 11.94 -16.41 -3.69
N ASP A 159 13.12 -16.82 -4.16
CA ASP A 159 13.61 -16.50 -5.51
C ASP A 159 13.52 -15.01 -5.84
N GLU A 160 13.96 -14.18 -4.89
CA GLU A 160 14.00 -12.73 -4.96
C GLU A 160 12.63 -12.01 -4.99
N ASN A 161 11.53 -12.76 -4.87
CA ASN A 161 10.18 -12.22 -4.87
C ASN A 161 9.55 -12.26 -3.48
N PHE A 162 9.07 -11.11 -3.04
CA PHE A 162 8.20 -10.97 -1.88
C PHE A 162 6.77 -11.35 -2.24
N ASN A 163 6.15 -12.14 -1.37
CA ASN A 163 4.74 -12.47 -1.41
C ASN A 163 4.11 -12.15 -0.06
N PHE A 164 3.18 -11.21 -0.09
CA PHE A 164 2.35 -10.84 1.04
C PHE A 164 0.92 -11.35 0.80
N ASP A 165 0.35 -11.93 1.85
CA ASP A 165 -1.04 -12.38 1.88
C ASP A 165 -1.77 -11.66 3.01
N ILE A 166 -2.33 -10.48 2.70
CA ILE A 166 -3.02 -9.63 3.68
C ILE A 166 -4.37 -10.26 4.01
N ARG A 167 -4.51 -10.73 5.25
CA ARG A 167 -5.74 -11.35 5.79
C ARG A 167 -6.73 -10.31 6.27
N SER A 168 -6.22 -9.29 6.95
CA SER A 168 -7.01 -8.17 7.43
C SER A 168 -6.14 -6.93 7.56
N ALA A 169 -6.75 -5.78 7.35
CA ALA A 169 -6.18 -4.50 7.69
C ALA A 169 -7.22 -3.69 8.45
N GLU A 170 -6.75 -2.92 9.41
CA GLU A 170 -7.51 -1.96 10.18
C GLU A 170 -6.75 -0.65 10.21
N ALA A 171 -7.46 0.46 10.09
CA ALA A 171 -6.90 1.77 10.38
C ALA A 171 -7.89 2.62 11.16
N SER A 172 -7.39 3.30 12.19
CA SER A 172 -8.16 4.17 13.08
C SER A 172 -9.45 3.51 13.61
N GLY A 173 -9.38 2.23 14.01
CA GLY A 173 -10.54 1.49 14.51
C GLY A 173 -11.46 0.90 13.44
N HIS A 174 -11.16 1.10 12.15
CA HIS A 174 -12.03 0.69 11.03
C HIS A 174 -11.36 -0.40 10.19
N HIS A 175 -12.04 -1.54 10.06
CA HIS A 175 -11.58 -2.62 9.20
C HIS A 175 -11.75 -2.27 7.72
N PHE A 176 -10.72 -2.61 6.94
CA PHE A 176 -10.79 -2.55 5.49
C PHE A 176 -11.78 -3.61 4.99
N PRO A 177 -12.73 -3.26 4.12
CA PRO A 177 -13.70 -4.22 3.61
C PRO A 177 -13.01 -5.39 2.91
N ARG A 178 -13.43 -6.64 3.16
CA ARG A 178 -12.88 -7.81 2.44
C ARG A 178 -13.06 -7.71 0.92
N ALA A 179 -14.09 -6.98 0.47
CA ALA A 179 -14.34 -6.71 -0.94
C ALA A 179 -13.23 -5.92 -1.65
N ILE A 180 -12.36 -5.21 -0.91
CA ILE A 180 -11.18 -4.53 -1.49
C ILE A 180 -9.89 -5.35 -1.34
N LEU A 181 -9.85 -6.31 -0.42
CA LEU A 181 -8.73 -7.24 -0.23
C LEU A 181 -8.90 -8.47 -1.14
N THR A 182 -9.03 -8.22 -2.45
CA THR A 182 -9.18 -9.28 -3.46
C THR A 182 -7.85 -9.89 -3.86
N SER A 183 -7.89 -11.05 -4.53
CA SER A 183 -6.72 -11.67 -5.14
C SER A 183 -6.01 -10.74 -6.13
N ASP A 184 -6.77 -9.96 -6.90
CA ASP A 184 -6.22 -9.05 -7.92
C ASP A 184 -5.49 -7.87 -7.27
N PHE A 185 -6.04 -7.36 -6.16
CA PHE A 185 -5.37 -6.37 -5.34
C PHE A 185 -4.07 -6.94 -4.75
N MET A 186 -4.09 -8.14 -4.19
CA MET A 186 -2.86 -8.81 -3.68
C MET A 186 -1.82 -9.01 -4.78
N GLN A 187 -2.23 -9.49 -5.96
CA GLN A 187 -1.33 -9.68 -7.09
C GLN A 187 -0.71 -8.37 -7.55
N SER A 188 -1.50 -7.30 -7.61
CA SER A 188 -1.05 -5.97 -8.01
C SER A 188 -0.12 -5.36 -6.96
N PHE A 189 -0.43 -5.52 -5.68
CA PHE A 189 0.41 -5.09 -4.56
C PHE A 189 1.76 -5.81 -4.57
N ASN A 190 1.75 -7.14 -4.65
CA ASN A 190 2.97 -7.94 -4.69
C ASN A 190 3.84 -7.58 -5.91
N ARG A 191 3.24 -7.43 -7.09
CA ARG A 191 3.96 -6.98 -8.29
C ARG A 191 4.59 -5.60 -8.08
N SER A 192 3.79 -4.62 -7.65
CA SER A 192 4.26 -3.25 -7.45
C SER A 192 5.36 -3.14 -6.38
N PHE A 193 5.25 -3.94 -5.31
CA PHE A 193 6.25 -3.99 -4.25
C PHE A 193 7.57 -4.56 -4.78
N ASN A 194 7.52 -5.71 -5.46
CA ASN A 194 8.71 -6.34 -6.03
C ASN A 194 9.38 -5.43 -7.07
N ASP A 195 8.61 -4.84 -7.98
CA ASP A 195 9.15 -3.91 -8.99
C ASP A 195 9.88 -2.72 -8.33
N SER A 196 9.27 -2.13 -7.30
CA SER A 196 9.86 -1.02 -6.55
C SER A 196 11.12 -1.46 -5.81
N PHE A 197 11.08 -2.64 -5.18
CA PHE A 197 12.20 -3.21 -4.46
C PHE A 197 13.39 -3.51 -5.39
N HIS A 198 13.16 -4.17 -6.52
CA HIS A 198 14.22 -4.45 -7.50
C HIS A 198 14.81 -3.17 -8.07
N LYS A 199 13.96 -2.19 -8.40
CA LYS A 199 14.40 -0.88 -8.92
C LYS A 199 15.27 -0.13 -7.93
N GLU A 200 14.90 -0.08 -6.65
CA GLU A 200 15.68 0.63 -5.64
C GLU A 200 16.95 -0.15 -5.25
N SER A 201 16.85 -1.48 -5.20
CA SER A 201 18.01 -2.37 -4.98
C SER A 201 19.06 -2.23 -6.09
N ALA A 202 18.64 -1.96 -7.34
CA ALA A 202 19.56 -1.71 -8.44
C ALA A 202 20.29 -0.37 -8.31
N LYS A 203 19.63 0.66 -7.75
CA LYS A 203 20.22 2.00 -7.56
C LYS A 203 21.15 2.10 -6.36
N ARG A 204 20.91 1.31 -5.31
CA ARG A 204 21.70 1.30 -4.07
C ARG A 204 22.19 -0.13 -3.77
N PRO A 205 23.16 -0.65 -4.54
CA PRO A 205 23.66 -2.01 -4.34
C PRO A 205 24.20 -2.25 -2.93
N ASP A 206 24.79 -1.23 -2.30
CA ASP A 206 25.34 -1.32 -0.94
C ASP A 206 24.26 -1.34 0.14
N ALA A 207 23.13 -0.65 -0.07
CA ALA A 207 22.08 -0.52 0.94
C ALA A 207 21.20 -1.76 1.09
N ASN A 208 21.05 -2.56 0.03
CA ASN A 208 20.23 -3.78 0.02
C ASN A 208 21.05 -5.07 -0.12
N ASN A 209 22.32 -5.03 0.29
CA ASN A 209 23.24 -6.17 0.17
C ASN A 209 22.72 -7.41 0.90
N LEU A 210 22.08 -7.26 2.07
CA LEU A 210 21.55 -8.39 2.84
C LEU A 210 20.50 -9.21 2.08
N TRP A 211 19.49 -8.55 1.49
CA TRP A 211 18.38 -9.24 0.85
C TRP A 211 18.77 -10.05 -0.39
N ARG A 212 19.78 -9.60 -1.14
CA ARG A 212 20.32 -10.35 -2.29
C ARG A 212 20.95 -11.70 -1.88
N HIS A 213 21.40 -11.79 -0.64
CA HIS A 213 22.02 -13.00 -0.09
C HIS A 213 21.03 -13.86 0.70
N ILE A 214 19.77 -13.44 0.81
CA ILE A 214 18.71 -14.25 1.40
C ILE A 214 18.15 -15.16 0.29
N LYS A 215 18.22 -16.47 0.52
CA LYS A 215 17.60 -17.49 -0.33
C LYS A 215 16.10 -17.56 -0.07
N MET A 216 15.73 -17.53 1.20
CA MET A 216 14.33 -17.64 1.64
C MET A 216 14.12 -16.88 2.94
N ALA A 217 12.97 -16.21 3.08
CA ALA A 217 12.47 -15.76 4.37
C ALA A 217 10.98 -16.07 4.46
N SER A 218 10.49 -16.66 5.55
CA SER A 218 9.07 -17.00 5.67
C SER A 218 8.61 -17.03 7.11
N LEU A 219 7.33 -16.76 7.32
CA LEU A 219 6.71 -17.00 8.62
C LEU A 219 6.35 -18.48 8.76
N GLN A 220 6.90 -19.11 9.79
CA GLN A 220 6.63 -20.50 10.13
C GLN A 220 6.28 -20.59 11.60
N ASN A 221 5.07 -21.04 11.91
CA ASN A 221 4.54 -21.11 13.27
C ASN A 221 4.54 -19.72 13.94
N ASP A 222 5.36 -19.52 14.95
CA ASP A 222 5.52 -18.30 15.74
C ASP A 222 6.82 -17.54 15.41
N LYS A 223 7.51 -17.92 14.32
CA LYS A 223 8.84 -17.39 13.98
C LYS A 223 8.94 -16.94 12.52
N LEU A 224 9.82 -15.97 12.30
CA LEU A 224 10.37 -15.64 11.01
C LEU A 224 11.63 -16.48 10.79
N VAL A 225 11.60 -17.36 9.79
CA VAL A 225 12.73 -18.20 9.40
C VAL A 225 13.40 -17.57 8.20
N VAL A 226 14.69 -17.26 8.32
CA VAL A 226 15.50 -16.66 7.26
C VAL A 226 16.67 -17.59 6.92
N THR A 227 16.81 -17.93 5.65
CA THR A 227 17.88 -18.77 5.12
C THR A 227 18.71 -17.97 4.13
N THR A 228 20.02 -17.90 4.36
CA THR A 228 20.98 -17.29 3.42
C THR A 228 21.35 -18.25 2.28
N ARG A 229 21.78 -17.71 1.15
CA ARG A 229 22.24 -18.47 -0.01
C ARG A 229 23.71 -18.84 0.15
N ALA A 230 24.05 -20.10 -0.06
CA ALA A 230 25.42 -20.48 -0.39
C ALA A 230 25.69 -20.12 -1.85
N MET A 231 26.77 -19.36 -2.13
CA MET A 231 27.26 -19.15 -3.49
C MET A 231 28.46 -20.04 -3.76
#